data_AF-A0A1J5KT80-F1
#
_entry.id   AF-A0A1J5KT80-F1
#
_cell.length_a   1.000
_cell.length_b   1.000
_cell.length_c   1.000
_cell.angle_alpha   90.00
_cell.angle_beta   90.00
_cell.angle_gamma   90.00
#
_symmetry.space_group_name_H-M   'P 1'
#
loop_
_entity.id
_entity.type
_entity.pdbx_description
1 polymer ?
#
loop_
_entity_poly.entity_id
_entity_poly.type
_entity_poly.pdbx_seq_one_letter_code
_entity_poly.pdbx_strand_id
1 'polypeptide(L)' 'MVALRYIGNNKTPYMAKIYSKKKLATPEMLPKKETIDFLLNYSKALQIVKTSNGTYENIAN' A
#
# COMPACT_ATOMS: atom_id res chain seq x y z
N MET A 1 16.56 26.29 1.12
CA MET A 1 16.54 25.65 -0.21
C MET A 1 17.86 24.94 -0.41
N VAL A 2 17.94 23.61 -0.28
CA VAL A 2 18.87 22.79 -1.07
C VAL A 2 18.26 21.39 -1.16
N ALA A 3 17.67 21.08 -2.31
CA ALA A 3 17.47 19.70 -2.71
C ALA A 3 18.86 19.05 -2.77
N LEU A 4 19.13 18.10 -1.89
CA LEU A 4 20.37 17.31 -1.93
C LEU A 4 20.32 16.47 -3.21
N ARG A 5 20.85 17.06 -4.29
CA ARG A 5 21.22 16.37 -5.52
C ARG A 5 22.21 15.29 -5.13
N TYR A 6 21.78 14.04 -5.24
CA TYR A 6 22.70 12.91 -5.17
C TYR A 6 23.45 12.82 -6.51
N ILE A 7 24.53 13.62 -6.63
CA ILE A 7 25.55 13.44 -7.67
C ILE A 7 26.71 12.71 -6.98
N GLY A 8 26.96 11.47 -7.39
CA GLY A 8 28.16 10.72 -6.99
C GLY A 8 27.90 9.26 -6.66
N ASN A 9 28.35 8.38 -7.56
CA ASN A 9 28.50 6.94 -7.38
C ASN A 9 27.21 6.13 -7.17
N ASN A 10 26.63 5.78 -8.32
CA ASN A 10 25.84 4.61 -8.74
C ASN A 10 26.00 3.29 -7.95
N LYS A 11 25.86 3.33 -6.62
CA LYS A 11 25.58 2.17 -5.76
C LYS A 11 24.18 2.35 -5.19
N THR A 12 23.19 1.76 -5.86
CA THR A 12 21.85 1.56 -5.28
C THR A 12 22.00 0.85 -3.93
N PRO A 13 21.30 1.27 -2.85
CA PRO A 13 21.35 0.54 -1.59
C PRO A 13 21.01 -0.92 -1.84
N TYR A 14 21.71 -1.84 -1.17
CA TYR A 14 21.63 -3.30 -1.43
C TYR A 14 20.17 -3.79 -1.50
N MET A 15 19.31 -3.26 -0.63
CA MET A 15 17.87 -3.51 -0.63
C MET A 15 17.18 -3.05 -1.93
N ALA A 16 17.40 -1.81 -2.38
CA ALA A 16 16.79 -1.31 -3.61
C ALA A 16 17.17 -2.16 -4.84
N LYS A 17 18.38 -2.71 -4.89
CA LYS A 17 18.81 -3.59 -5.98
C LYS A 17 18.02 -4.91 -6.05
N ILE A 18 17.62 -5.45 -4.89
CA ILE A 18 16.84 -6.70 -4.80
C ILE A 18 15.41 -6.47 -5.29
N TYR A 19 14.82 -5.32 -4.96
CA TYR A 19 13.44 -4.98 -5.32
C TYR A 19 13.28 -4.34 -6.71
N SER A 20 14.34 -3.75 -7.26
CA SER A 20 14.31 -3.07 -8.58
C SER A 20 14.71 -3.96 -9.75
N LYS A 21 14.83 -5.28 -9.55
CA LYS A 21 15.19 -6.22 -10.63
C LYS A 21 14.15 -6.13 -11.74
N LYS A 22 14.56 -5.64 -12.92
CA LYS A 22 13.70 -5.52 -14.10
C LYS A 22 13.15 -6.90 -14.48
N LYS A 23 11.83 -7.05 -14.45
CA LYS A 23 11.14 -8.28 -14.84
C LYS A 23 10.88 -8.25 -16.36
N LEU A 24 11.11 -9.37 -17.05
CA LEU A 24 10.96 -9.51 -18.51
C LEU A 24 9.48 -9.54 -18.94
N ALA A 25 8.61 -10.10 -18.11
CA ALA A 25 7.16 -9.94 -18.13
C ALA A 25 6.66 -10.25 -16.72
N THR A 26 5.84 -9.38 -16.14
CA THR A 26 5.20 -9.67 -14.84
C THR A 26 4.01 -10.60 -15.09
N PRO A 27 3.95 -11.79 -14.46
CA PRO A 27 2.69 -12.54 -14.44
C PRO A 27 1.62 -11.67 -13.79
N GLU A 28 0.36 -11.89 -14.17
CA GLU A 28 -0.77 -11.16 -13.61
C GLU A 28 -0.83 -11.43 -12.09
N MET A 29 -0.51 -10.43 -11.29
CA MET A 29 -0.49 -10.53 -9.82
C MET A 29 -1.86 -10.15 -9.24
N LEU A 30 -2.92 -10.76 -9.76
CA LEU A 30 -4.26 -10.54 -9.21
C LEU A 30 -4.39 -11.21 -7.84
N PRO A 31 -5.06 -10.56 -6.88
CA PRO A 31 -5.38 -11.19 -5.61
C PRO A 31 -6.31 -12.39 -5.82
N LYS A 32 -6.26 -13.35 -4.91
CA LYS A 32 -7.24 -14.46 -4.89
C LYS A 32 -8.63 -13.90 -4.59
N LYS A 33 -9.66 -14.59 -5.06
CA LYS A 33 -11.06 -14.24 -4.76
C LYS A 33 -11.32 -14.07 -3.26
N GLU A 34 -10.80 -14.97 -2.44
CA GLU A 34 -10.91 -14.88 -0.97
C GLU A 34 -10.35 -13.57 -0.40
N THR A 35 -9.23 -13.08 -0.93
CA THR A 35 -8.63 -11.81 -0.51
C THR A 35 -9.51 -10.63 -0.90
N ILE A 36 -10.13 -10.67 -2.09
CA ILE A 36 -11.09 -9.67 -2.53
C ILE A 36 -12.31 -9.67 -1.61
N ASP A 37 -12.89 -10.84 -1.36
CA ASP A 37 -14.08 -11.01 -0.51
C ASP A 37 -13.80 -10.55 0.93
N PHE A 38 -12.63 -10.90 1.48
CA PHE A 38 -12.18 -10.43 2.80
C PHE A 38 -12.13 -8.91 2.89
N LEU A 39 -11.46 -8.24 1.94
CA LEU A 39 -11.35 -6.78 1.92
C LEU A 39 -12.71 -6.10 1.73
N LEU A 40 -13.56 -6.63 0.85
CA LEU A 40 -14.88 -6.07 0.59
C LEU A 40 -15.81 -6.23 1.80
N ASN A 41 -15.81 -7.39 2.45
CA ASN A 41 -16.62 -7.61 3.65
C ASN A 41 -16.15 -6.73 4.81
N TYR A 42 -14.84 -6.59 4.99
CA TYR A 42 -14.27 -5.66 5.97
C TYR A 42 -14.70 -4.22 5.70
N SER A 43 -14.57 -3.76 4.45
CA SER A 43 -14.98 -2.40 4.07
C SER A 43 -16.47 -2.13 4.27
N LYS A 44 -17.33 -3.14 4.09
CA LYS A 44 -18.78 -3.03 4.33
C LYS A 44 -19.12 -2.99 5.82
N ALA A 45 -18.36 -3.72 6.65
CA ALA A 45 -18.52 -3.71 8.09
C ALA A 45 -18.03 -2.40 8.73
N LEU A 46 -17.14 -1.67 8.05
CA LEU A 46 -16.62 -0.38 8.50
C LEU A 46 -17.68 0.72 8.34
N GLN A 47 -18.14 1.26 9.46
CA GLN A 47 -19.03 2.40 9.55
C GLN A 47 -18.30 3.61 10.12
N ILE A 48 -18.39 4.74 9.43
CA ILE A 48 -17.86 6.02 9.93
C ILE A 48 -18.98 6.76 10.66
N VAL A 49 -18.82 6.94 11.96
CA VAL A 49 -19.75 7.68 12.81
C VAL A 49 -19.20 9.09 13.03
N LYS A 50 -19.91 10.10 12.49
CA LYS A 50 -19.59 11.51 12.71
C LYS A 50 -20.46 12.06 13.83
N THR A 51 -19.84 12.67 14.83
CA THR A 51 -20.52 13.40 15.90
C THR A 51 -20.01 14.84 15.96
N SER A 52 -20.66 15.68 16.76
CA SER A 52 -20.18 17.05 17.02
C SER A 52 -18.77 17.09 17.60
N ASN A 53 -18.33 16.00 18.23
CA ASN A 53 -17.09 15.93 18.99
C ASN A 53 -15.97 15.19 18.23
N GLY A 54 -16.24 14.70 17.02
CA GLY A 54 -15.23 14.01 16.21
C GLY A 54 -15.80 13.01 15.21
N THR A 55 -14.90 12.31 14.52
CA THR A 55 -15.22 11.22 13.59
C THR A 55 -14.61 9.94 14.12
N TYR A 56 -15.39 8.87 14.15
CA TYR A 56 -15.02 7.58 14.71
C TYR A 56 -15.26 6.47 13.69
N GLU A 57 -14.38 5.48 13.69
CA GLU A 57 -14.54 4.25 12.93
C GLU A 57 -15.15 3.18 13.82
N ASN A 58 -16.21 2.54 13.36
CA ASN A 58 -16.87 1.43 14.02
C ASN A 58 -16.89 0.22 13.08
N ILE A 59 -16.64 -0.97 13.60
CA ILE A 59 -16.73 -2.23 12.85
C ILE A 59 -17.95 -2.97 13.38
N ALA A 60 -19.01 -3.06 12.58
CA ALA A 60 -20.21 -3.82 12.94
C ALA A 60 -19.88 -5.33 12.89
N ASN A 61 -19.90 -5.99 14.04
CA ASN A 61 -19.77 -7.45 14.19
C ASN A 61 -21.16 -8.08 14.36
#